data_AF-V5GXL4-F1
#
_entry.id   AF-V5GXL4-F1
#
_cell.length_a   1.000
_cell.length_b   1.000
_cell.length_c   1.000
_cell.angle_alpha   90.00
_cell.angle_beta   90.00
_cell.angle_gamma   90.00
#
_symmetry.space_group_name_H-M   'P 1'
#
loop_
_entity.id
_entity.type
_entity.pdbx_description
1 polymer ?
#
loop_
_entity_poly.entity_id
_entity_poly.type
_entity_poly.pdbx_seq_one_letter_code
_entity_poly.pdbx_strand_id
1 'polypeptide(L)'
;MRSDVFELLAALVSRIGTSWALTPDDEPWALAVSLAAVEVRVQLEFGKPDVALLLRCFLLLEAALEGAHDLTSKRLLQLRGRVEDALAAVLGFVRQNCPQEEAPHGERDPLVLASCRLVCSWLSQDCSSLRPQLVQALPTLLHLASQEEQSLLPLLVPGLCHVTADPELRPLVLASPILPNLWRHLQASSGVALETACGVFLNVVVLEQDFCDFGSGSVSGAARLLRADRGFAGSRSPARPQS
;
A
#
# COMPACT_ATOMS: atom_id res chain seq x y z
N MET A 1 -22.56 -20.48 -7.90
CA MET A 1 -23.35 -19.25 -8.07
C MET A 1 -22.63 -18.00 -7.61
N ARG A 2 -22.22 -17.87 -6.33
CA ARG A 2 -21.49 -16.67 -5.83
C ARG A 2 -20.17 -16.40 -6.56
N SER A 3 -19.32 -17.42 -6.70
CA SER A 3 -18.02 -17.28 -7.39
C SER A 3 -18.20 -16.92 -8.87
N ASP A 4 -19.16 -17.56 -9.54
CA ASP A 4 -19.48 -17.33 -10.96
C ASP A 4 -19.91 -15.87 -11.25
N VAL A 5 -20.61 -15.22 -10.31
CA VAL A 5 -20.97 -13.79 -10.43
C VAL A 5 -19.72 -12.91 -10.40
N PHE A 6 -18.81 -13.13 -9.45
CA PHE A 6 -17.55 -12.37 -9.38
C PHE A 6 -16.65 -12.66 -10.58
N GLU A 7 -16.68 -13.87 -11.11
CA GLU A 7 -15.96 -14.23 -12.33
C GLU A 7 -16.47 -13.46 -13.54
N LEU A 8 -17.79 -13.41 -13.73
CA LEU A 8 -18.39 -12.63 -14.80
C LEU A 8 -18.07 -11.14 -14.66
N LEU A 9 -18.26 -10.57 -13.46
CA LEU A 9 -18.00 -9.16 -13.20
C LEU A 9 -16.53 -8.79 -13.43
N ALA A 10 -15.60 -9.61 -12.92
CA ALA A 10 -14.18 -9.39 -13.14
C ALA A 10 -13.80 -9.51 -14.63
N ALA A 11 -14.41 -10.44 -15.37
CA ALA A 11 -14.20 -10.56 -16.81
C ALA A 11 -14.74 -9.36 -17.59
N LEU A 12 -15.88 -8.80 -17.18
CA LEU A 12 -16.45 -7.58 -17.78
C LEU A 12 -15.54 -6.37 -17.54
N VAL A 13 -15.12 -6.15 -16.29
CA VAL A 13 -14.20 -5.05 -15.94
C VAL A 13 -12.87 -5.18 -16.69
N SER A 14 -12.30 -6.38 -16.72
CA SER A 14 -11.00 -6.63 -17.40
C SER A 14 -11.04 -6.38 -18.91
N ARG A 15 -12.20 -6.59 -19.55
CA ARG A 15 -12.33 -6.52 -21.02
C ARG A 15 -12.94 -5.21 -21.53
N ILE A 16 -13.82 -4.60 -20.74
CA ILE A 16 -14.66 -3.46 -21.16
C ILE A 16 -14.42 -2.23 -20.26
N GLY A 17 -13.70 -2.38 -19.15
CA GLY A 17 -13.50 -1.33 -18.15
C GLY A 17 -14.75 -1.14 -17.28
N THR A 18 -14.86 0.02 -16.63
CA THR A 18 -16.00 0.40 -15.76
C THR A 18 -17.07 1.22 -16.48
N SER A 19 -16.88 1.51 -17.77
CA SER A 19 -17.78 2.35 -18.59
C SER A 19 -19.24 1.84 -18.65
N TRP A 20 -19.43 0.53 -18.62
CA TRP A 20 -20.76 -0.11 -18.59
C TRP A 20 -21.46 0.02 -17.23
N ALA A 21 -20.69 0.27 -16.17
CA ALA A 21 -21.11 0.24 -14.79
C ALA A 21 -21.49 1.65 -14.28
N LEU A 22 -21.00 2.70 -14.96
CA LEU A 22 -21.24 4.12 -14.69
C LEU A 22 -22.53 4.61 -15.41
N THR A 23 -23.66 4.01 -15.06
CA THR A 23 -25.00 4.45 -15.50
C THR A 23 -25.55 5.50 -14.54
N PRO A 24 -26.50 6.39 -14.92
CA PRO A 24 -27.00 7.44 -14.03
C PRO A 24 -27.53 6.99 -12.66
N ASP A 25 -27.84 5.69 -12.47
CA ASP A 25 -28.24 5.13 -11.18
C ASP A 25 -27.09 4.49 -10.38
N ASP A 26 -25.92 4.18 -10.99
CA ASP A 26 -24.69 3.56 -10.43
C ASP A 26 -24.89 2.33 -9.52
N GLU A 27 -26.12 1.82 -9.42
CA GLU A 27 -26.55 0.90 -8.36
C GLU A 27 -25.96 -0.51 -8.51
N PRO A 28 -25.86 -1.10 -9.71
CA PRO A 28 -25.23 -2.42 -9.88
C PRO A 28 -23.73 -2.39 -9.57
N TRP A 29 -23.03 -1.33 -9.96
CA TRP A 29 -21.60 -1.18 -9.71
C TRP A 29 -21.29 -1.00 -8.22
N ALA A 30 -22.01 -0.08 -7.57
CA ALA A 30 -21.85 0.15 -6.14
C ALA A 30 -22.16 -1.10 -5.31
N LEU A 31 -23.13 -1.92 -5.75
CA LEU A 31 -23.43 -3.20 -5.12
C LEU A 31 -22.31 -4.22 -5.35
N ALA A 32 -21.79 -4.35 -6.58
CA ALA A 32 -20.68 -5.25 -6.90
C ALA A 32 -19.44 -4.94 -6.05
N VAL A 33 -19.06 -3.66 -5.98
CA VAL A 33 -17.91 -3.20 -5.17
C VAL A 33 -18.17 -3.40 -3.68
N SER A 34 -19.39 -3.12 -3.19
CA SER A 34 -19.76 -3.38 -1.79
C SER A 34 -19.66 -4.86 -1.43
N LEU A 35 -20.15 -5.76 -2.30
CA LEU A 35 -20.07 -7.20 -2.08
C LEU A 35 -18.63 -7.70 -2.14
N ALA A 36 -17.83 -7.20 -3.09
CA ALA A 36 -16.40 -7.52 -3.18
C ALA A 36 -15.66 -7.11 -1.90
N ALA A 37 -15.91 -5.90 -1.37
CA ALA A 37 -15.30 -5.42 -0.14
C ALA A 37 -15.65 -6.30 1.07
N VAL A 38 -16.92 -6.67 1.21
CA VAL A 38 -17.36 -7.59 2.28
C VAL A 38 -16.70 -8.96 2.13
N GLU A 39 -16.63 -9.49 0.90
CA GLU A 39 -16.03 -10.79 0.65
C GLU A 39 -14.55 -10.80 0.98
N VAL A 40 -13.79 -9.77 0.57
CA VAL A 40 -12.37 -9.62 0.91
C VAL A 40 -12.18 -9.66 2.43
N ARG A 41 -12.94 -8.85 3.16
CA ARG A 41 -12.85 -8.80 4.61
C ARG A 41 -13.13 -10.17 5.24
N VAL A 42 -14.21 -10.84 4.83
CA VAL A 42 -14.59 -12.15 5.35
C VAL A 42 -13.54 -13.23 5.02
N GLN A 43 -13.07 -13.28 3.78
CA GLN A 43 -12.09 -14.29 3.35
C GLN A 43 -10.73 -14.12 4.04
N LEU A 44 -10.31 -12.88 4.32
CA LEU A 44 -9.04 -12.61 5.00
C LEU A 44 -9.14 -12.73 6.53
N GLU A 45 -10.33 -12.52 7.12
CA GLU A 45 -10.55 -12.67 8.56
C GLU A 45 -10.77 -14.14 8.99
N PHE A 46 -11.33 -14.99 8.12
CA PHE A 46 -11.80 -16.32 8.50
C PHE A 46 -11.23 -17.45 7.63
N GLY A 47 -10.35 -18.27 8.22
CA GLY A 47 -9.99 -19.59 7.70
C GLY A 47 -9.01 -19.60 6.52
N LYS A 48 -9.13 -20.61 5.65
CA LYS A 48 -8.32 -20.74 4.42
C LYS A 48 -9.03 -19.99 3.29
N PRO A 49 -8.47 -18.89 2.77
CA PRO A 49 -9.15 -18.06 1.78
C PRO A 49 -9.33 -18.79 0.45
N ASP A 50 -10.46 -18.54 -0.21
CA ASP A 50 -10.62 -18.84 -1.62
C ASP A 50 -9.83 -17.80 -2.43
N VAL A 51 -8.59 -18.16 -2.79
CA VAL A 51 -7.66 -17.29 -3.52
C VAL A 51 -8.27 -16.82 -4.84
N ALA A 52 -8.97 -17.71 -5.57
CA ALA A 52 -9.52 -17.36 -6.87
C ALA A 52 -10.66 -16.35 -6.74
N LEU A 53 -11.48 -16.44 -5.69
CA LEU A 53 -12.50 -15.44 -5.39
C LEU A 53 -11.86 -14.11 -4.98
N LEU A 54 -10.85 -14.14 -4.10
CA LEU A 54 -10.14 -12.94 -3.65
C LEU A 54 -9.51 -12.15 -4.81
N LEU A 55 -8.85 -12.83 -5.75
CA LEU A 55 -8.27 -12.17 -6.92
C LEU A 55 -9.32 -11.44 -7.76
N ARG A 56 -10.51 -12.03 -7.93
CA ARG A 56 -11.63 -11.39 -8.64
C ARG A 56 -12.17 -10.20 -7.86
N CYS A 57 -12.30 -10.30 -6.54
CA CYS A 57 -12.74 -9.20 -5.70
C CYS A 57 -11.72 -8.05 -5.70
N PHE A 58 -10.41 -8.34 -5.61
CA PHE A 58 -9.35 -7.33 -5.69
C PHE A 58 -9.41 -6.57 -7.01
N LEU A 59 -9.64 -7.25 -8.13
CA LEU A 59 -9.80 -6.60 -9.43
C LEU A 59 -10.96 -5.61 -9.46
N LEU A 60 -12.10 -5.95 -8.84
CA LEU A 60 -13.24 -5.03 -8.74
C LEU A 60 -12.94 -3.83 -7.83
N LEU A 61 -12.19 -4.04 -6.74
CA LEU A 61 -11.79 -2.96 -5.85
C LEU A 61 -10.77 -2.02 -6.50
N GLU A 62 -9.77 -2.54 -7.21
CA GLU A 62 -8.81 -1.74 -7.99
C GLU A 62 -9.53 -0.86 -9.01
N ALA A 63 -10.43 -1.43 -9.80
CA ALA A 63 -11.21 -0.68 -10.77
C ALA A 63 -12.11 0.40 -10.13
N ALA A 64 -12.61 0.14 -8.92
CA ALA A 64 -13.37 1.13 -8.17
C ALA A 64 -12.50 2.27 -7.64
N LEU A 65 -11.25 1.98 -7.25
CA LEU A 65 -10.28 2.99 -6.80
C LEU A 65 -9.83 3.87 -7.96
N GLU A 66 -9.54 3.30 -9.13
CA GLU A 66 -9.17 4.05 -10.33
C GLU A 66 -10.31 4.98 -10.81
N GLY A 67 -11.57 4.52 -10.73
CA GLY A 67 -12.75 5.30 -11.11
C GLY A 67 -13.33 6.19 -9.99
N ALA A 68 -12.68 6.29 -8.83
CA ALA A 68 -13.26 6.93 -7.64
C ALA A 68 -13.53 8.43 -7.79
N HIS A 69 -12.85 9.09 -8.74
CA HIS A 69 -12.94 10.53 -8.99
C HIS A 69 -14.29 10.95 -9.62
N ASP A 70 -14.99 10.02 -10.29
CA ASP A 70 -16.22 10.30 -11.05
C ASP A 70 -17.51 10.14 -10.22
N LEU A 71 -17.39 9.68 -8.98
CA LEU A 71 -18.53 9.39 -8.13
C LEU A 71 -18.81 10.64 -7.24
N THR A 72 -20.06 11.07 -7.10
CA THR A 72 -20.40 12.40 -6.50
C THR A 72 -21.48 12.38 -5.40
N SER A 73 -21.83 11.20 -4.87
CA SER A 73 -23.07 11.02 -4.07
C SER A 73 -22.86 10.53 -2.63
N LYS A 74 -23.86 10.66 -1.73
CA LYS A 74 -23.88 10.08 -0.36
C LYS A 74 -23.57 8.56 -0.32
N ARG A 75 -23.85 7.83 -1.40
CA ARG A 75 -23.49 6.42 -1.58
C ARG A 75 -21.97 6.21 -1.64
N LEU A 76 -21.20 7.18 -2.12
CA LEU A 76 -19.73 7.13 -2.07
C LEU A 76 -19.22 7.01 -0.65
N LEU A 77 -19.77 7.77 0.30
CA LEU A 77 -19.29 7.72 1.67
C LEU A 77 -19.49 6.33 2.27
N GLN A 78 -20.62 5.69 1.97
CA GLN A 78 -20.89 4.31 2.41
C GLN A 78 -20.00 3.29 1.69
N LEU A 79 -19.82 3.46 0.37
CA LEU A 79 -18.97 2.60 -0.44
C LEU A 79 -17.52 2.71 0.01
N ARG A 80 -17.03 3.93 0.21
CA ARG A 80 -15.71 4.26 0.71
C ARG A 80 -15.46 3.63 2.07
N GLY A 81 -16.40 3.75 3.01
CA GLY A 81 -16.26 3.08 4.32
C GLY A 81 -16.08 1.56 4.19
N ARG A 82 -16.88 0.91 3.33
CA ARG A 82 -16.74 -0.54 3.08
C ARG A 82 -15.41 -0.90 2.41
N VAL A 83 -14.97 -0.12 1.44
CA VAL A 83 -13.68 -0.32 0.76
C VAL A 83 -12.53 -0.10 1.75
N GLU A 84 -12.61 0.90 2.63
CA GLU A 84 -11.64 1.15 3.70
C GLU A 84 -11.59 -0.03 4.70
N ASP A 85 -12.73 -0.60 5.09
CA ASP A 85 -12.75 -1.80 5.95
C ASP A 85 -12.05 -3.00 5.27
N ALA A 86 -12.28 -3.19 3.97
CA ALA A 86 -11.61 -4.23 3.19
C ALA A 86 -10.10 -3.98 3.07
N LEU A 87 -9.69 -2.74 2.79
CA LEU A 87 -8.29 -2.34 2.72
C LEU A 87 -7.58 -2.50 4.07
N ALA A 88 -8.25 -2.22 5.19
CA ALA A 88 -7.71 -2.47 6.52
C ALA A 88 -7.40 -3.96 6.74
N ALA A 89 -8.30 -4.85 6.29
CA ALA A 89 -8.06 -6.29 6.33
C ALA A 89 -6.89 -6.70 5.42
N VAL A 90 -6.78 -6.13 4.21
CA VAL A 90 -5.67 -6.38 3.28
C VAL A 90 -4.33 -5.91 3.85
N LEU A 91 -4.26 -4.71 4.45
CA LEU A 91 -3.06 -4.21 5.14
C LEU A 91 -2.66 -5.14 6.30
N GLY A 92 -3.65 -5.63 7.05
CA GLY A 92 -3.45 -6.64 8.08
C GLY A 92 -2.86 -7.94 7.53
N PHE A 93 -3.38 -8.41 6.40
CA PHE A 93 -2.90 -9.62 5.73
C PHE A 93 -1.47 -9.47 5.20
N VAL A 94 -1.15 -8.36 4.52
CA VAL A 94 0.21 -8.06 4.02
C VAL A 94 1.21 -8.03 5.16
N ARG A 95 0.85 -7.40 6.29
CA ARG A 95 1.70 -7.35 7.49
C ARG A 95 1.98 -8.73 8.08
N GLN A 96 0.99 -9.62 8.07
CA GLN A 96 1.08 -10.95 8.72
C GLN A 96 1.74 -12.01 7.86
N ASN A 97 1.55 -11.97 6.53
CA ASN A 97 1.90 -13.06 5.61
C ASN A 97 3.17 -12.78 4.78
N CYS A 98 3.88 -11.71 5.09
CA CYS A 98 5.20 -11.46 4.50
C CYS A 98 6.30 -11.86 5.49
N PRO A 99 7.03 -12.96 5.24
CA PRO A 99 8.21 -13.25 6.03
C PRO A 99 9.28 -12.18 5.75
N GLN A 100 9.88 -11.67 6.82
CA GLN A 100 11.07 -10.79 6.76
C GLN A 100 12.32 -11.55 6.28
N GLU A 101 12.26 -12.87 6.20
CA GLU A 101 13.33 -13.70 5.69
C GLU A 101 13.23 -13.81 4.16
N GLU A 102 14.35 -13.54 3.50
CA GLU A 102 14.54 -13.68 2.06
C GLU A 102 14.13 -15.09 1.63
N ALA A 103 12.97 -15.22 0.99
CA ALA A 103 12.60 -16.48 0.37
C ALA A 103 13.62 -16.73 -0.75
N PRO A 104 14.42 -17.82 -0.68
CA PRO A 104 15.44 -18.07 -1.68
C PRO A 104 14.76 -18.41 -3.00
N HIS A 105 14.69 -17.44 -3.91
CA HIS A 105 14.38 -17.61 -5.34
C HIS A 105 13.07 -18.38 -5.63
N GLY A 106 12.12 -18.37 -4.68
CA GLY A 106 10.83 -19.02 -4.80
C GLY A 106 9.77 -18.04 -5.30
N GLU A 107 8.84 -18.56 -6.12
CA GLU A 107 7.62 -17.85 -6.52
C GLU A 107 6.85 -17.45 -5.25
N ARG A 108 6.65 -16.14 -5.04
CA ARG A 108 5.87 -15.63 -3.91
C ARG A 108 4.41 -16.03 -4.06
N ASP A 109 3.71 -16.10 -2.93
CA ASP A 109 2.28 -16.40 -2.93
C ASP A 109 1.53 -15.35 -3.79
N PRO A 110 0.80 -15.75 -4.85
CA PRO A 110 0.07 -14.84 -5.71
C PRO A 110 -0.94 -13.98 -4.94
N LEU A 111 -1.47 -14.48 -3.81
CA LEU A 111 -2.37 -13.70 -2.98
C LEU A 111 -1.68 -12.53 -2.28
N VAL A 112 -0.42 -12.71 -1.86
CA VAL A 112 0.38 -11.63 -1.24
C VAL A 112 0.69 -10.55 -2.28
N LEU A 113 1.07 -10.94 -3.50
CA LEU A 113 1.34 -9.99 -4.58
C LEU A 113 0.09 -9.23 -5.00
N ALA A 114 -1.04 -9.92 -5.15
CA ALA A 114 -2.29 -9.26 -5.49
C ALA A 114 -2.78 -8.32 -4.38
N SER A 115 -2.56 -8.68 -3.11
CA SER A 115 -2.83 -7.81 -1.95
C SER A 115 -1.97 -6.55 -1.98
N CYS A 116 -0.66 -6.69 -2.25
CA CYS A 116 0.25 -5.55 -2.36
C CYS A 116 -0.12 -4.64 -3.53
N ARG A 117 -0.53 -5.21 -4.67
CA ARG A 117 -1.00 -4.46 -5.85
C ARG A 117 -2.22 -3.61 -5.53
N LEU A 118 -3.24 -4.19 -4.86
CA LEU A 118 -4.42 -3.44 -4.42
C LEU A 118 -4.04 -2.30 -3.47
N VAL A 119 -3.11 -2.53 -2.53
CA VAL A 119 -2.61 -1.47 -1.63
C VAL A 119 -1.88 -0.37 -2.41
N CYS A 120 -1.08 -0.71 -3.43
CA CYS A 120 -0.42 0.28 -4.28
C CYS A 120 -1.42 1.13 -5.06
N SER A 121 -2.46 0.51 -5.64
CA SER A 121 -3.55 1.19 -6.33
C SER A 121 -4.31 2.14 -5.39
N TRP A 122 -4.51 1.75 -4.13
CA TRP A 122 -5.11 2.62 -3.13
C TRP A 122 -4.21 3.80 -2.74
N LEU A 123 -2.91 3.54 -2.51
CA LEU A 123 -1.95 4.58 -2.13
C LEU A 123 -1.79 5.66 -3.22
N SER A 124 -2.01 5.33 -4.49
CA SER A 124 -1.95 6.30 -5.59
C SER A 124 -3.11 7.30 -5.61
N GLN A 125 -4.15 7.11 -4.79
CA GLN A 125 -5.34 7.96 -4.74
C GLN A 125 -5.27 9.00 -3.60
N ASP A 126 -4.08 9.46 -3.19
CA ASP A 126 -3.92 10.49 -2.13
C ASP A 126 -4.63 10.14 -0.79
N CYS A 127 -4.68 8.86 -0.41
CA CYS A 127 -5.50 8.42 0.72
C CYS A 127 -4.79 8.51 2.08
N SER A 128 -5.34 9.31 2.99
CA SER A 128 -4.90 9.43 4.40
C SER A 128 -5.73 8.60 5.39
N SER A 129 -6.83 7.99 4.94
CA SER A 129 -7.59 7.04 5.75
C SER A 129 -6.73 5.82 6.10
N LEU A 130 -6.97 5.18 7.24
CA LEU A 130 -6.20 4.01 7.70
C LEU A 130 -4.72 4.26 7.99
N ARG A 131 -4.30 5.51 8.27
CA ARG A 131 -2.91 5.83 8.64
C ARG A 131 -2.30 4.89 9.71
N PRO A 132 -3.00 4.54 10.82
CA PRO A 132 -2.44 3.63 11.82
C PRO A 132 -2.10 2.23 11.28
N GLN A 133 -2.94 1.71 10.38
CA GLN A 133 -2.74 0.41 9.73
C GLN A 133 -1.63 0.51 8.68
N LEU A 134 -1.60 1.60 7.90
CA LEU A 134 -0.58 1.85 6.90
C LEU A 134 0.82 1.95 7.52
N VAL A 135 0.99 2.71 8.61
CA VAL A 135 2.27 2.82 9.33
C VAL A 135 2.83 1.44 9.70
N GLN A 136 1.98 0.50 10.08
CA GLN A 136 2.38 -0.85 10.47
C GLN A 136 2.68 -1.77 9.28
N ALA A 137 2.00 -1.59 8.15
CA ALA A 137 2.16 -2.44 6.96
C ALA A 137 3.17 -1.89 5.94
N LEU A 138 3.43 -0.59 5.94
CA LEU A 138 4.29 0.09 4.97
C LEU A 138 5.72 -0.45 4.95
N PRO A 139 6.41 -0.70 6.09
CA PRO A 139 7.76 -1.28 6.05
C PRO A 139 7.82 -2.62 5.31
N THR A 140 6.79 -3.45 5.49
CA THR A 140 6.64 -4.74 4.81
C THR A 140 6.43 -4.56 3.30
N LEU A 141 5.56 -3.65 2.91
CA LEU A 141 5.31 -3.33 1.49
C LEU A 141 6.58 -2.81 0.80
N LEU A 142 7.33 -1.92 1.46
CA LEU A 142 8.59 -1.38 0.95
C LEU A 142 9.66 -2.46 0.80
N HIS A 143 9.76 -3.37 1.78
CA HIS A 143 10.66 -4.51 1.69
C HIS A 143 10.30 -5.40 0.49
N LEU A 144 9.02 -5.73 0.28
CA LEU A 144 8.58 -6.52 -0.87
C LEU A 144 8.90 -5.84 -2.21
N ALA A 145 8.59 -4.55 -2.33
CA ALA A 145 8.91 -3.78 -3.53
C ALA A 145 10.43 -3.67 -3.79
N SER A 146 11.26 -3.80 -2.74
CA SER A 146 12.73 -3.85 -2.89
C SER A 146 13.25 -5.21 -3.38
N GLN A 147 12.46 -6.28 -3.31
CA GLN A 147 12.87 -7.60 -3.80
C GLN A 147 12.31 -7.88 -5.20
N GLU A 148 11.13 -7.34 -5.51
CA GLU A 148 10.42 -7.56 -6.77
C GLU A 148 10.31 -6.28 -7.60
N GLU A 149 11.45 -5.80 -8.07
CA GLU A 149 11.58 -4.53 -8.82
C GLU A 149 10.67 -4.43 -10.04
N GLN A 150 10.30 -5.56 -10.63
CA GLN A 150 9.63 -5.63 -11.93
C GLN A 150 8.10 -5.72 -11.83
N SER A 151 7.53 -6.05 -10.67
CA SER A 151 6.09 -6.25 -10.50
C SER A 151 5.45 -5.16 -9.62
N LEU A 152 6.04 -4.88 -8.45
CA LEU A 152 5.42 -4.01 -7.44
C LEU A 152 5.91 -2.57 -7.47
N LEU A 153 7.21 -2.36 -7.74
CA LEU A 153 7.80 -1.03 -7.66
C LEU A 153 7.13 0.00 -8.60
N PRO A 154 6.85 -0.30 -9.88
CA PRO A 154 6.18 0.66 -10.77
C PRO A 154 4.78 1.04 -10.29
N LEU A 155 4.08 0.12 -9.63
CA LEU A 155 2.74 0.34 -9.08
C LEU A 155 2.78 1.18 -7.80
N LEU A 156 3.87 1.03 -7.04
CA LEU A 156 4.05 1.73 -5.76
C LEU A 156 4.52 3.17 -5.94
N VAL A 157 5.24 3.50 -7.02
CA VAL A 157 5.82 4.84 -7.27
C VAL A 157 4.82 5.99 -7.18
N PRO A 158 3.61 5.92 -7.80
CA PRO A 158 2.59 6.96 -7.61
C PRO A 158 2.22 7.16 -6.14
N GLY A 159 1.99 6.07 -5.41
CA GLY A 159 1.71 6.11 -3.97
C GLY A 159 2.87 6.68 -3.15
N LEU A 160 4.12 6.37 -3.53
CA LEU A 160 5.31 6.90 -2.87
C LEU A 160 5.41 8.40 -2.98
N CYS A 161 4.88 9.02 -4.03
CA CYS A 161 4.88 10.46 -4.17
C CYS A 161 4.11 11.14 -3.02
N HIS A 162 3.04 10.51 -2.55
CA HIS A 162 2.26 10.97 -1.39
C HIS A 162 2.91 10.56 -0.06
N VAL A 163 3.40 9.33 0.02
CA VAL A 163 4.06 8.79 1.23
C VAL A 163 5.32 9.59 1.58
N THR A 164 6.15 9.96 0.60
CA THR A 164 7.37 10.76 0.86
C THR A 164 7.07 12.23 1.09
N ALA A 165 5.90 12.75 0.70
CA ALA A 165 5.48 14.09 1.11
C ALA A 165 5.10 14.12 2.61
N ASP A 166 4.59 13.02 3.17
CA ASP A 166 4.15 12.93 4.55
C ASP A 166 5.33 12.80 5.55
N PRO A 167 5.47 13.69 6.56
CA PRO A 167 6.60 13.68 7.50
C PRO A 167 6.61 12.47 8.46
N GLU A 168 5.48 11.81 8.69
CA GLU A 168 5.39 10.63 9.56
C GLU A 168 5.73 9.34 8.79
N LEU A 169 5.40 9.28 7.51
CA LEU A 169 5.62 8.08 6.69
C LEU A 169 6.98 8.10 5.97
N ARG A 170 7.48 9.27 5.57
CA ARG A 170 8.76 9.42 4.87
C ARG A 170 9.93 8.73 5.58
N PRO A 171 10.12 8.82 6.91
CA PRO A 171 11.21 8.13 7.60
C PRO A 171 11.19 6.61 7.38
N LEU A 172 10.00 6.00 7.20
CA LEU A 172 9.86 4.57 6.91
C LEU A 172 10.39 4.22 5.53
N VAL A 173 10.22 5.10 4.55
CA VAL A 173 10.79 4.96 3.20
C VAL A 173 12.32 5.04 3.25
N LEU A 174 12.87 6.04 3.97
CA LEU A 174 14.32 6.24 4.10
C LEU A 174 15.01 5.10 4.85
N ALA A 175 14.33 4.51 5.83
CA ALA A 175 14.84 3.36 6.58
C ALA A 175 14.78 2.04 5.79
N SER A 176 14.06 2.01 4.66
CA SER A 176 13.88 0.80 3.86
C SER A 176 14.95 0.65 2.76
N PRO A 177 15.24 -0.57 2.29
CA PRO A 177 16.22 -0.83 1.23
C PRO A 177 15.70 -0.45 -0.18
N ILE A 178 14.60 0.29 -0.31
CA ILE A 178 13.94 0.55 -1.60
C ILE A 178 14.66 1.59 -2.46
N LEU A 179 15.45 2.49 -1.86
CA LEU A 179 16.05 3.64 -2.56
C LEU A 179 16.93 3.27 -3.78
N PRO A 180 17.84 2.27 -3.70
CA PRO A 180 18.63 1.87 -4.87
C PRO A 180 17.77 1.37 -6.03
N ASN A 181 16.63 0.76 -5.74
CA ASN A 181 15.72 0.23 -6.75
C ASN A 181 14.89 1.34 -7.36
N LEU A 182 14.40 2.29 -6.54
CA LEU A 182 13.76 3.50 -7.03
C LEU A 182 14.67 4.30 -7.96
N TRP A 183 15.97 4.37 -7.63
CA TRP A 183 16.95 5.03 -8.49
C TRP A 183 17.07 4.34 -9.85
N ARG A 184 17.17 3.00 -9.87
CA ARG A 184 17.22 2.23 -11.12
C ARG A 184 15.92 2.33 -11.92
N HIS A 185 14.77 2.32 -11.25
CA HIS A 185 13.48 2.56 -11.88
C HIS A 185 13.41 3.96 -12.52
N LEU A 186 13.85 5.00 -11.81
CA LEU A 186 13.94 6.37 -12.33
C LEU A 186 14.78 6.43 -13.62
N GLN A 187 15.96 5.78 -13.61
CA GLN A 187 16.86 5.73 -14.77
C GLN A 187 16.24 5.00 -15.98
N ALA A 188 15.35 4.03 -15.74
CA ALA A 188 14.67 3.26 -16.78
C ALA A 188 13.34 3.90 -17.24
N SER A 189 12.81 4.86 -16.48
CA SER A 189 11.51 5.49 -16.73
C SER A 189 11.57 6.61 -17.75
N SER A 190 10.43 6.88 -18.40
CA SER A 190 10.27 7.99 -19.36
C SER A 190 8.85 8.57 -19.29
N GLY A 191 8.67 9.79 -19.81
CA GLY A 191 7.37 10.48 -19.83
C GLY A 191 6.78 10.64 -18.42
N VAL A 192 5.48 10.35 -18.29
CA VAL A 192 4.73 10.52 -17.04
C VAL A 192 5.32 9.70 -15.88
N ALA A 193 5.78 8.47 -16.14
CA ALA A 193 6.39 7.63 -15.10
C ALA A 193 7.68 8.24 -14.55
N LEU A 194 8.46 8.91 -15.41
CA LEU A 194 9.66 9.65 -14.99
C LEU A 194 9.28 10.86 -14.14
N GLU A 195 8.25 11.62 -14.55
CA GLU A 195 7.76 12.77 -13.77
C GLU A 195 7.31 12.35 -12.37
N THR A 196 6.54 11.26 -12.25
CA THR A 196 6.10 10.73 -10.96
C THR A 196 7.27 10.27 -10.10
N ALA A 197 8.21 9.50 -10.67
CA ALA A 197 9.40 9.04 -9.95
C ALA A 197 10.29 10.21 -9.51
N CYS A 198 10.44 11.26 -10.32
CA CYS A 198 11.12 12.50 -9.95
C CYS A 198 10.44 13.17 -8.74
N GLY A 199 9.11 13.19 -8.68
CA GLY A 199 8.36 13.72 -7.54
C GLY A 199 8.72 13.03 -6.21
N VAL A 200 8.88 11.70 -6.22
CA VAL A 200 9.33 10.94 -5.04
C VAL A 200 10.69 11.43 -4.55
N PHE A 201 11.66 11.57 -5.45
CA PHE A 201 13.00 12.03 -5.10
C PHE A 201 13.05 13.50 -4.70
N LEU A 202 12.23 14.35 -5.31
CA LEU A 202 12.14 15.76 -4.95
C LEU A 202 11.68 15.91 -3.49
N ASN A 203 10.66 15.15 -3.08
CA ASN A 203 10.22 15.13 -1.69
C ASN A 203 11.33 14.69 -0.74
N VAL A 204 12.11 13.66 -1.09
CA VAL A 204 13.23 13.21 -0.27
C VAL A 204 14.33 14.27 -0.18
N VAL A 205 14.81 14.78 -1.32
CA VAL A 205 15.94 15.71 -1.38
C VAL A 205 15.61 17.06 -0.75
N VAL A 206 14.40 17.57 -0.99
CA VAL A 206 13.99 18.89 -0.50
C VAL A 206 13.65 18.85 0.99
N LEU A 207 13.01 17.78 1.46
CA LEU A 207 12.45 17.73 2.82
C LEU A 207 13.39 17.05 3.82
N GLU A 208 14.43 16.35 3.35
CA GLU A 208 15.44 15.68 4.18
C GLU A 208 16.85 16.18 3.81
N GLN A 209 17.06 17.49 3.92
CA GLN A 209 18.35 18.12 3.65
C GLN A 209 19.47 17.50 4.52
N ASP A 210 19.17 17.21 5.79
CA ASP A 210 20.07 16.52 6.73
C ASP A 210 20.47 15.10 6.28
N PHE A 211 19.62 14.41 5.51
CA PHE A 211 19.90 13.08 4.95
C PHE A 211 20.78 13.16 3.69
N CYS A 212 20.72 14.27 2.95
CA CYS A 212 21.53 14.49 1.75
C CYS A 212 22.92 15.08 2.09
N ASP A 213 23.06 15.73 3.25
CA ASP A 213 24.29 16.40 3.71
C ASP A 213 25.37 15.45 4.27
N PHE A 214 25.27 14.13 4.07
CA PHE A 214 26.29 13.16 4.48
C PHE A 214 27.67 13.37 3.81
N GLY A 215 27.80 14.30 2.86
CA GLY A 215 29.07 14.74 2.28
C GLY A 215 29.77 15.90 3.00
N SER A 216 29.14 16.57 3.97
CA SER A 216 29.67 17.80 4.60
C SER A 216 29.83 17.69 6.12
N GLY A 217 30.35 16.55 6.62
CA GLY A 217 31.05 16.49 7.91
C GLY A 217 30.27 16.83 9.19
N SER A 218 28.94 16.92 9.17
CA SER A 218 28.14 17.15 10.39
C SER A 218 27.51 15.86 10.91
N VAL A 219 28.07 15.33 12.00
CA VAL A 219 27.72 14.06 12.67
C VAL A 219 26.33 14.10 13.36
N SER A 220 25.48 15.09 13.05
CA SER A 220 24.23 15.36 13.77
C SER A 220 23.03 14.51 13.31
N GLY A 221 22.99 14.10 12.04
CA GLY A 221 21.83 13.38 11.46
C GLY A 221 21.67 11.93 11.94
N ALA A 222 22.76 11.15 11.94
CA ALA A 222 22.74 9.73 12.32
C ALA A 222 22.32 9.49 13.78
N ALA A 223 22.58 10.46 14.67
CA ALA A 223 22.23 10.37 16.08
C ALA A 223 20.71 10.50 16.34
N ARG A 224 19.92 11.01 15.39
CA ARG A 224 18.46 11.15 15.55
C ARG A 224 17.69 9.89 15.12
N LEU A 225 18.05 9.28 14.00
CA LEU A 225 17.45 8.02 13.54
C LEU A 225 17.70 6.88 14.55
N LEU A 226 18.90 6.80 15.14
CA LEU A 226 19.21 5.80 16.19
C LEU A 226 18.63 6.12 17.58
N ARG A 227 18.19 7.37 17.83
CA ARG A 227 17.52 7.74 19.10
C ARG A 227 16.03 7.44 19.10
N ALA A 228 15.37 7.48 17.93
CA ALA A 228 13.96 7.09 17.80
C ALA A 228 13.76 5.60 18.19
N ASP A 229 14.73 4.74 17.87
CA ASP A 229 14.69 3.30 18.17
C ASP A 229 14.92 2.97 19.66
N ARG A 230 15.51 3.90 20.43
CA ARG A 230 15.73 3.72 21.89
C ARG A 230 14.61 4.28 22.77
N GLY A 231 13.57 4.87 22.19
CA GLY A 231 12.45 5.46 22.93
C GLY A 231 11.43 4.45 23.49
N PHE A 232 11.51 3.16 23.11
CA PHE A 232 10.51 2.16 23.49
C PHE A 232 10.99 1.11 24.51
N ALA A 233 12.25 1.15 24.94
CA ALA A 233 12.81 0.21 25.91
C ALA A 233 13.43 0.92 27.11
N GLY A 234 12.67 1.09 28.20
CA GLY A 234 13.27 1.36 29.51
C GLY A 234 12.49 2.21 30.49
N SER A 235 11.32 1.78 30.94
CA SER A 235 10.78 2.19 32.25
C SER A 235 10.76 0.99 33.22
N ARG A 236 11.94 0.63 33.73
CA ARG A 236 12.05 -0.15 34.98
C ARG A 236 13.12 0.51 35.84
N SER A 237 12.66 1.28 36.81
CA SER A 237 13.47 1.75 37.94
C SER A 237 13.63 0.59 38.94
N PRO A 238 14.83 0.23 39.41
CA PRO A 238 15.01 -0.64 40.56
C PRO A 238 15.09 0.22 41.83
N ALA A 239 14.09 0.13 42.70
CA ALA A 239 14.16 0.68 44.05
C ALA A 239 14.78 -0.35 45.01
N ARG A 240 15.72 0.14 45.81
CA ARG A 240 16.64 -0.57 46.74
C ARG A 240 15.95 -1.44 47.81
N PRO A 241 16.67 -2.44 48.36
CA PRO A 241 16.22 -3.19 49.54
C PRO A 241 16.30 -2.32 50.80
N GLN A 242 15.27 -2.40 51.64
CA GLN A 242 15.26 -1.80 52.97
C GLN A 242 15.88 -2.80 53.96
N SER A 243 16.89 -2.33 54.69
CA SER A 243 17.31 -2.82 56.00
C SER A 243 16.39 -2.29 57.09
#